data_AF-A0A925Q9X0-F1
#
_entry.id   AF-A0A925Q9X0-F1
#
_cell.length_a   1.000
_cell.length_b   1.000
_cell.length_c   1.000
_cell.angle_alpha   90.00
_cell.angle_beta   90.00
_cell.angle_gamma   90.00
#
_symmetry.space_group_name_H-M   'P 1'
#
loop_
_entity.id
_entity.type
_entity.pdbx_description
1 polymer ?
#
loop_
_entity_poly.entity_id
_entity_poly.type
_entity_poly.pdbx_seq_one_letter_code
_entity_poly.pdbx_strand_id
1 'polypeptide(L)'
;MITNTCSTRSLALCLTLTFLAVAAQLALPTATAQDPMGHLTVTGKVRVNGQPAATGDIVSSGSTVETAKGSSAVVSLGKLGRVEVLPETQMKLRYDDASISVLLDTGSVRVATGPGVSATITTKDD
;
A
#
# COMPACT_ATOMS: atom_id res chain seq x y z
N MET A 1 26.70 50.61 52.97
CA MET A 1 26.85 49.16 52.72
C MET A 1 25.58 48.70 52.01
N ILE A 2 25.65 48.47 50.71
CA ILE A 2 24.51 48.09 49.86
C ILE A 2 24.74 46.62 49.48
N THR A 3 23.90 45.72 49.99
CA THR A 3 24.02 44.28 49.78
C THR A 3 23.14 43.84 48.61
N ASN A 4 23.78 43.23 47.62
CA ASN A 4 23.19 42.65 46.41
C ASN A 4 22.35 41.40 46.69
N THR A 5 21.05 41.43 46.39
CA THR A 5 20.17 40.24 46.40
C THR A 5 19.19 40.24 45.21
N CYS A 6 19.69 40.43 43.98
CA CYS A 6 18.82 40.44 42.79
C CYS A 6 19.27 39.53 41.62
N SER A 7 20.31 38.70 41.79
CA SER A 7 20.88 37.94 40.67
C SER A 7 20.51 36.46 40.60
N THR A 8 20.02 35.84 41.68
CA THR A 8 19.84 34.37 41.75
C THR A 8 18.50 33.89 41.20
N ARG A 9 17.44 34.71 41.26
CA ARG A 9 16.11 34.30 40.77
C ARG A 9 15.92 34.47 39.26
N SER A 10 16.64 35.41 38.65
CA SER A 10 16.58 35.62 37.20
C SER A 10 17.32 34.53 36.42
N LEU A 11 18.36 33.92 37.01
CA LEU A 11 19.20 32.92 36.34
C LEU A 11 18.51 31.54 36.28
N ALA A 12 17.69 31.22 37.28
CA ALA A 12 16.91 29.98 37.31
C ALA A 12 15.75 29.97 36.29
N LEU A 13 15.23 31.15 35.92
CA LEU A 13 14.08 31.25 34.99
C LEU A 13 14.51 31.04 33.53
N CYS A 14 15.73 31.42 33.16
CA CYS A 14 16.25 31.19 31.79
C CYS A 14 16.65 29.74 31.53
N LEU A 15 17.02 28.99 32.58
CA LEU A 15 17.54 27.63 32.42
C LEU A 15 16.44 26.58 32.13
N THR A 16 15.18 26.88 32.45
CA THR A 16 14.05 25.98 32.19
C THR A 16 13.43 26.18 30.80
N LEU A 17 13.60 27.37 30.20
CA LEU A 17 13.04 27.69 28.89
C LEU A 17 13.80 27.01 27.73
N THR A 18 15.05 26.62 27.94
CA THR A 18 15.86 25.93 26.91
C THR A 18 15.54 24.44 26.77
N PHE A 19 14.98 23.80 27.80
CA PHE A 19 14.62 22.37 27.75
C PHE A 19 13.35 22.08 26.94
N LEU A 20 12.45 23.06 26.78
CA LEU A 20 11.19 22.85 26.04
C LEU A 20 11.37 22.95 24.52
N ALA A 21 12.46 23.57 24.04
CA ALA A 21 12.72 23.75 22.62
C ALA A 21 13.30 22.50 21.91
N VAL A 22 13.76 21.49 22.67
CA VAL A 22 14.33 20.24 22.11
C VAL A 22 13.25 19.17 21.85
N ALA A 23 12.01 19.39 22.28
CA ALA A 23 10.89 18.48 21.97
C ALA A 23 10.33 18.65 20.54
N ALA A 24 10.88 19.58 19.76
CA ALA A 24 10.52 19.80 18.36
C ALA A 24 11.49 19.07 17.42
N GLN A 25 11.85 17.82 17.70
CA GLN A 25 12.42 16.98 16.67
C GLN A 25 11.31 16.67 15.67
N LEU A 26 11.40 17.34 14.52
CA LEU A 26 10.62 17.07 13.33
C LEU A 26 10.52 15.56 13.11
N ALA A 27 9.33 15.01 13.38
CA ALA A 27 8.91 13.78 12.76
C ALA A 27 8.76 14.10 11.26
N LEU A 28 9.87 14.04 10.53
CA LEU A 28 9.82 13.81 9.11
C LEU A 28 8.97 12.55 8.96
N PRO A 29 7.85 12.58 8.21
CA PRO A 29 7.29 11.33 7.75
C PRO A 29 8.39 10.70 6.91
N THR A 30 9.14 9.76 7.49
CA THR A 30 9.79 8.73 6.68
C THR A 30 8.65 8.22 5.84
N ALA A 31 8.69 8.48 4.53
CA ALA A 31 7.77 7.89 3.59
C ALA A 31 7.83 6.40 3.87
N THR A 32 6.87 5.92 4.67
CA THR A 32 6.65 4.50 4.89
C THR A 32 6.51 3.99 3.48
N ALA A 33 7.43 3.11 3.07
CA ALA A 33 7.40 2.44 1.80
C ALA A 33 5.93 2.21 1.49
N GLN A 34 5.41 2.95 0.51
CA GLN A 34 3.99 2.99 0.28
C GLN A 34 3.66 1.55 -0.10
N ASP A 35 3.07 0.82 0.84
CA ASP A 35 2.77 -0.58 0.68
C ASP A 35 2.14 -0.69 -0.70
N PRO A 36 2.58 -1.61 -1.56
CA PRO A 36 2.05 -1.67 -2.91
C PRO A 36 0.52 -1.88 -2.84
N MET A 37 -0.25 -0.79 -2.91
CA MET A 37 -1.70 -0.85 -2.82
C MET A 37 -2.20 -1.15 -4.22
N GLY A 38 -2.83 -2.31 -4.39
CA GLY A 38 -3.46 -2.67 -5.65
C GLY A 38 -4.74 -1.87 -5.84
N HIS A 39 -4.69 -0.80 -6.64
CA HIS A 39 -5.89 -0.06 -7.01
C HIS A 39 -6.69 -0.87 -8.04
N LEU A 40 -7.93 -1.19 -7.69
CA LEU A 40 -8.84 -1.93 -8.55
C LEU A 40 -9.64 -0.98 -9.43
N THR A 41 -9.67 -1.27 -10.72
CA THR A 41 -10.62 -0.72 -11.67
C THR A 41 -11.52 -1.84 -12.16
N VAL A 42 -12.82 -1.67 -12.00
CA VAL A 42 -13.83 -2.68 -12.32
C VAL A 42 -14.63 -2.24 -13.55
N THR A 43 -14.75 -3.15 -14.50
CA THR A 43 -15.67 -3.05 -15.63
C THR A 43 -16.68 -4.18 -15.51
N GLY A 44 -17.91 -3.88 -15.10
CA GLY A 44 -18.97 -4.87 -14.91
C GLY A 44 -19.08 -5.41 -13.48
N LYS A 45 -19.30 -6.72 -13.33
CA LYS A 45 -19.48 -7.39 -12.03
C LYS A 45 -18.20 -8.11 -11.64
N VAL A 46 -17.55 -7.60 -10.60
CA VAL A 46 -16.32 -8.17 -10.04
C VAL A 46 -16.50 -8.37 -8.55
N ARG A 47 -15.93 -9.44 -8.01
CA ARG A 47 -15.93 -9.74 -6.59
C ARG A 47 -14.49 -9.88 -6.11
N VAL A 48 -14.20 -9.34 -4.93
CA VAL A 48 -12.94 -9.51 -4.23
C VAL A 48 -13.24 -10.18 -2.90
N ASN A 49 -12.60 -11.33 -2.63
CA ASN A 49 -12.84 -12.14 -1.43
C ASN A 49 -14.33 -12.48 -1.22
N GLY A 50 -15.06 -12.73 -2.30
CA GLY A 50 -16.50 -13.03 -2.29
C GLY A 50 -17.42 -11.81 -2.12
N GLN A 51 -16.88 -10.62 -1.83
CA GLN A 51 -17.65 -9.38 -1.74
C GLN A 51 -17.68 -8.65 -3.08
N PRO A 52 -18.77 -7.96 -3.45
CA PRO A 52 -18.79 -7.10 -4.62
C PRO A 52 -17.72 -6.01 -4.50
N ALA A 53 -16.90 -5.85 -5.53
CA ALA A 53 -15.86 -4.83 -5.56
C ALA A 53 -16.17 -3.78 -6.64
N ALA A 54 -15.76 -2.54 -6.39
CA ALA A 54 -15.97 -1.41 -7.27
C ALA A 54 -14.64 -0.75 -7.66
N THR A 55 -14.69 0.11 -8.67
CA THR A 55 -13.54 0.93 -9.06
C THR A 55 -13.16 1.87 -7.91
N GLY A 56 -11.87 1.88 -7.56
CA GLY A 56 -11.34 2.64 -6.44
C GLY A 56 -11.04 1.79 -5.20
N ASP A 57 -11.53 0.55 -5.18
CA ASP A 57 -11.22 -0.38 -4.09
C ASP A 57 -9.75 -0.79 -4.09
N ILE A 58 -9.28 -1.23 -2.92
CA ILE A 58 -7.92 -1.71 -2.71
C ILE A 58 -7.95 -3.23 -2.63
N VAL A 59 -7.17 -3.87 -3.49
CA VAL A 59 -6.93 -5.31 -3.47
C VAL A 59 -5.64 -5.55 -2.73
N SER A 60 -5.74 -6.09 -1.52
CA SER A 60 -4.58 -6.49 -0.72
C SER A 60 -3.95 -7.78 -1.25
N SER A 61 -2.65 -7.95 -1.00
CA SER A 61 -1.94 -9.20 -1.30
C SER A 61 -2.60 -10.40 -0.63
N GLY A 62 -2.82 -11.47 -1.39
CA GLY A 62 -3.52 -12.67 -0.97
C GLY A 62 -5.02 -12.67 -1.24
N SER A 63 -5.57 -11.60 -1.81
CA SER A 63 -6.99 -11.53 -2.14
C SER A 63 -7.35 -12.36 -3.38
N THR A 64 -8.55 -12.94 -3.36
CA THR A 64 -9.14 -13.63 -4.50
C THR A 64 -10.00 -12.65 -5.30
N VAL A 65 -9.75 -12.53 -6.60
CA VAL A 65 -10.51 -11.70 -7.53
C VAL A 65 -11.28 -12.61 -8.48
N GLU A 66 -12.57 -12.36 -8.60
CA GLU A 66 -13.51 -13.10 -9.45
C GLU A 66 -14.23 -12.15 -10.38
N THR A 67 -14.18 -12.41 -11.68
CA THR A 67 -14.88 -11.63 -12.70
C THR A 67 -16.06 -12.44 -13.26
N ALA A 68 -17.23 -11.81 -13.37
CA ALA A 68 -18.37 -12.43 -14.03
C ALA A 68 -18.23 -12.41 -15.56
N LYS A 69 -19.19 -13.05 -16.25
CA LYS A 69 -19.30 -13.00 -17.70
C LYS A 69 -19.42 -11.56 -18.22
N GLY A 70 -18.63 -11.23 -19.24
CA GLY A 70 -18.54 -9.88 -19.80
C GLY A 70 -17.99 -8.81 -18.86
N SER A 71 -17.38 -9.21 -17.75
CA SER A 71 -16.78 -8.29 -16.77
C SER A 71 -15.26 -8.39 -16.81
N SER A 72 -14.55 -7.33 -16.44
CA SER A 72 -13.09 -7.32 -16.41
C SER A 72 -12.62 -6.47 -15.25
N ALA A 73 -11.46 -6.80 -14.71
CA ALA A 73 -10.85 -6.07 -13.61
C ALA A 73 -9.41 -5.73 -13.95
N VAL A 74 -8.97 -4.56 -13.51
CA VAL A 74 -7.58 -4.12 -13.67
C VAL A 74 -7.07 -3.72 -12.30
N VAL A 75 -6.08 -4.46 -11.81
CA VAL A 75 -5.40 -4.18 -10.55
C VAL A 75 -4.09 -3.48 -10.88
N SER A 76 -3.99 -2.20 -10.54
CA SER A 76 -2.78 -1.40 -10.71
C SER A 76 -1.97 -1.41 -9.42
N LEU A 77 -0.76 -1.97 -9.48
CA LEU A 77 0.15 -2.14 -8.33
C LEU A 77 1.27 -1.08 -8.31
N GLY A 78 1.09 0.02 -9.05
CA GLY A 78 2.07 1.10 -9.15
C GLY A 78 3.39 0.65 -9.76
N LYS A 79 4.48 0.72 -8.97
CA LYS A 79 5.85 0.35 -9.38
C LYS A 79 5.99 -1.12 -9.78
N LEU A 80 5.17 -2.00 -9.21
CA LEU A 80 5.23 -3.44 -9.49
C LEU A 80 4.67 -3.77 -10.88
N GLY A 81 3.71 -2.96 -11.35
CA GLY A 81 3.06 -3.14 -12.63
C GLY A 81 1.53 -3.15 -12.53
N ARG A 82 0.89 -3.89 -13.43
CA ARG A 82 -0.56 -3.98 -13.57
C ARG A 82 -0.99 -5.39 -13.96
N VAL A 83 -2.06 -5.86 -13.34
CA VAL A 83 -2.69 -7.16 -13.60
C VAL A 83 -4.08 -6.93 -14.13
N GLU A 84 -4.34 -7.39 -15.35
CA GLU A 84 -5.64 -7.34 -16.00
C GLU A 84 -6.27 -8.74 -15.99
N VAL A 85 -7.51 -8.79 -15.52
CA VAL A 85 -8.32 -9.98 -15.32
C VAL A 85 -9.42 -9.96 -16.36
N LEU A 86 -9.43 -10.98 -17.21
CA LEU A 86 -10.40 -11.10 -18.30
C LEU A 86 -11.75 -11.62 -17.76
N PRO A 87 -12.80 -11.67 -18.60
CA PRO A 87 -14.09 -12.23 -18.19
C PRO A 87 -14.02 -13.69 -17.75
N GLU A 88 -14.95 -14.08 -16.89
CA GLU A 88 -15.13 -15.48 -16.43
C GLU A 88 -13.84 -16.05 -15.82
N THR A 89 -13.16 -15.24 -15.01
CA THR A 89 -11.85 -15.57 -14.45
C THR A 89 -11.89 -15.54 -12.92
N GLN A 90 -11.31 -16.56 -12.30
CA GLN A 90 -11.05 -16.63 -10.87
C GLN A 90 -9.55 -16.75 -10.65
N MET A 91 -8.99 -15.79 -9.91
CA MET A 91 -7.58 -15.80 -9.57
C MET A 91 -7.34 -15.34 -8.15
N LYS A 92 -6.25 -15.80 -7.56
CA LYS A 92 -5.71 -15.28 -6.30
C LYS A 92 -4.45 -14.47 -6.58
N LEU A 93 -4.49 -13.19 -6.24
CA LEU A 93 -3.38 -12.27 -6.44
C LEU A 93 -2.56 -12.17 -5.15
N ARG A 94 -1.27 -12.43 -5.26
CA ARG A 94 -0.26 -12.16 -4.23
C ARG A 94 0.82 -11.29 -4.84
N TYR A 95 1.30 -10.34 -4.07
CA TYR A 95 2.42 -9.50 -4.48
C TYR A 95 3.20 -9.08 -3.25
N ASP A 96 4.46 -8.73 -3.49
CA ASP A 96 5.44 -8.29 -2.50
C ASP A 96 6.20 -7.08 -3.08
N ASP A 97 7.25 -6.60 -2.43
CA ASP A 97 7.98 -5.39 -2.83
C ASP A 97 8.64 -5.47 -4.22
N ALA A 98 8.90 -6.69 -4.72
CA ALA A 98 9.55 -6.92 -6.00
C ALA A 98 9.01 -8.14 -6.78
N SER A 99 7.89 -8.73 -6.35
CA SER A 99 7.32 -9.91 -7.02
C SER A 99 5.80 -9.88 -7.08
N ILE A 100 5.26 -10.49 -8.14
CA ILE A 100 3.83 -10.69 -8.35
C ILE A 100 3.61 -12.19 -8.58
N SER A 101 2.78 -12.80 -7.77
CA SER A 101 2.37 -14.19 -7.86
C SER A 101 0.86 -14.27 -8.09
N VAL A 102 0.46 -14.84 -9.22
CA VAL A 102 -0.96 -15.05 -9.57
C VAL A 102 -1.22 -16.54 -9.58
N LEU A 103 -2.16 -16.99 -8.76
CA LEU A 103 -2.72 -18.33 -8.88
C LEU A 103 -3.99 -18.22 -9.71
N LEU A 104 -3.99 -18.81 -10.89
CA LEU A 104 -5.11 -18.80 -11.82
C LEU A 104 -5.86 -20.12 -11.69
N ASP A 105 -7.09 -20.05 -11.18
CA ASP A 105 -7.96 -21.23 -11.07
C ASP A 105 -8.66 -21.50 -12.42
N THR A 106 -9.32 -20.48 -12.97
CA THR A 106 -10.01 -20.55 -14.26
C THR A 106 -9.95 -19.23 -15.00
N GLY A 107 -10.02 -19.28 -16.34
CA GLY A 107 -10.13 -18.08 -17.18
C GLY A 107 -8.78 -17.61 -17.74
N SER A 108 -8.57 -16.29 -17.78
CA SER A 108 -7.38 -15.71 -18.40
C SER A 108 -6.96 -14.41 -17.71
N VAL A 109 -5.65 -14.22 -17.57
CA VAL A 109 -5.07 -13.05 -16.89
C VAL A 109 -3.91 -12.53 -17.73
N ARG A 110 -3.77 -11.21 -17.78
CA ARG A 110 -2.64 -10.50 -18.39
C ARG A 110 -1.87 -9.79 -17.29
N VAL A 111 -0.59 -10.12 -17.13
CA VAL A 111 0.29 -9.47 -16.16
C VAL A 111 1.32 -8.63 -16.92
N ALA A 112 1.38 -7.35 -16.61
CA ALA A 112 2.41 -6.45 -17.09
C ALA A 112 3.24 -5.99 -15.89
N THR A 113 4.49 -6.46 -15.79
CA THR A 113 5.38 -6.10 -14.68
C THR A 113 6.22 -4.87 -15.00
N GLY A 114 6.60 -4.15 -13.95
CA GLY A 114 7.63 -3.13 -14.02
C GLY A 114 9.03 -3.73 -14.21
N PRO A 115 10.03 -2.91 -14.58
CA PRO A 115 11.42 -3.36 -14.69
C PRO A 115 11.94 -3.87 -13.33
N GLY A 116 12.58 -5.05 -13.34
CA GLY A 116 13.13 -5.67 -12.13
C GLY A 116 12.13 -6.40 -11.24
N VAL A 117 10.87 -6.53 -11.67
CA VAL A 117 9.80 -7.22 -10.93
C VAL A 117 9.57 -8.62 -11.53
N SER A 118 9.62 -9.64 -10.70
CA SER A 118 9.35 -11.03 -11.11
C SER A 118 7.86 -11.33 -11.10
N ALA A 119 7.33 -11.89 -12.19
CA ALA A 119 5.96 -12.42 -12.23
C ALA A 119 5.95 -13.94 -12.31
N THR A 120 5.16 -14.56 -11.44
CA THR A 120 4.90 -16.00 -11.43
C THR A 120 3.42 -16.23 -11.61
N ILE A 121 3.05 -17.05 -12.59
CA ILE A 121 1.66 -17.45 -12.83
C ILE A 121 1.59 -18.95 -12.63
N THR A 122 0.78 -19.39 -11.68
CA THR A 122 0.54 -20.80 -11.39
C THR A 122 -0.89 -21.15 -11.80
N THR A 123 -1.03 -22.03 -12.79
CA THR A 123 -2.31 -22.59 -13.21
C THR A 123 -2.54 -23.94 -12.54
N LYS A 124 -3.81 -24.34 -12.41
CA LYS A 124 -4.20 -25.62 -11.80
C LYS A 124 -3.93 -26.87 -12.69
N ASP A 125 -3.49 -26.69 -13.94
CA ASP A 125 -3.14 -27.80 -14.82
C ASP A 125 -1.89 -28.55 -14.30
N ASP A 126 -2.13 -29.79 -13.86
CA ASP A 126 -1.17 -30.89 -13.65
C ASP A 126 -1.38 -31.89 -14.79
#